data_AF-A0A316RED6-F1
#
_entry.id   AF-A0A316RED6-F1
#
_cell.length_a   1.000
_cell.length_b   1.000
_cell.length_c   1.000
_cell.angle_alpha   90.00
_cell.angle_beta   90.00
_cell.angle_gamma   90.00
#
_symmetry.space_group_name_H-M   'P 1'
#
loop_
_entity.id
_entity.type
_entity.pdbx_description
1 polymer ?
#
loop_
_entity_poly.entity_id
_entity_poly.type
_entity_poly.pdbx_seq_one_letter_code
_entity_poly.pdbx_strand_id
1 'polypeptide(L)'
;MNIRKTFVAVVAMAAVFLASGCKSGREYAGGETAGITGVSDTMTVDRVLVSADSLSGHEVVFEGVCTHICAHGGRKIFVMGSDDSKVLRVEADGFIGSFPEETVNSIVVVKGILAEDRIDEAYLDAWEQKIKETEAVNTASESSHCDAEQKAQGQADIKNAFDRIGDFRSKIASRTEKEGKPYLSFYHVDASQYEIK
;
A
#
# COMPACT_ATOMS: atom_id res chain seq x y z
N MET A 1 65.02 34.06 38.72
CA MET A 1 66.24 33.68 37.99
C MET A 1 65.86 33.41 36.55
N ASN A 2 66.24 34.30 35.64
CA ASN A 2 65.97 34.25 34.20
C ASN A 2 67.03 33.40 33.49
N ILE A 3 66.69 32.74 32.37
CA ILE A 3 67.49 32.53 31.13
C ILE A 3 66.62 31.64 30.20
N ARG A 4 66.01 32.14 29.12
CA ARG A 4 66.54 32.48 27.77
C ARG A 4 66.83 31.26 26.86
N LYS A 5 65.91 31.07 25.91
CA LYS A 5 66.04 30.70 24.47
C LYS A 5 67.31 29.95 24.01
N THR A 6 67.11 28.77 23.39
CA THR A 6 67.91 28.28 22.26
C THR A 6 67.04 27.54 21.24
N PHE A 7 67.35 27.82 19.98
CA PHE A 7 66.80 27.35 18.70
C PHE A 7 67.54 26.07 18.23
N VAL A 8 67.20 25.54 17.05
CA VAL A 8 67.79 24.39 16.27
C VAL A 8 66.99 23.08 16.45
N ALA A 9 66.05 22.69 15.57
CA ALA A 9 66.06 22.31 14.14
C ALA A 9 66.36 20.82 13.88
N VAL A 10 65.48 20.18 13.07
CA VAL A 10 65.73 19.18 11.99
C VAL A 10 64.65 18.07 11.94
N VAL A 11 63.83 18.17 10.87
CA VAL A 11 63.31 17.11 9.96
C VAL A 11 62.37 16.03 10.51
N ALA A 12 61.13 16.01 9.99
CA ALA A 12 60.67 14.94 9.10
C ALA A 12 59.31 15.28 8.46
N MET A 13 59.30 15.17 7.14
CA MET A 13 58.19 15.35 6.21
C MET A 13 57.27 14.12 6.30
N ALA A 14 55.97 14.30 6.51
CA ALA A 14 54.97 13.29 6.20
C ALA A 14 53.65 13.98 5.85
N ALA A 15 53.34 13.96 4.56
CA ALA A 15 52.08 14.39 3.99
C ALA A 15 50.99 13.35 4.27
N VAL A 16 49.84 13.77 4.80
CA VAL A 16 48.54 13.15 4.52
C VAL A 16 47.51 14.26 4.45
N PHE A 17 47.19 14.68 3.23
CA PHE A 17 45.94 15.37 2.93
C PHE A 17 44.84 14.32 2.86
N LEU A 18 43.93 14.31 3.83
CA LEU A 18 42.58 13.79 3.62
C LEU A 18 41.60 14.84 4.14
N ALA A 19 40.96 15.51 3.18
CA ALA A 19 39.93 16.49 3.41
C ALA A 19 38.73 15.84 4.11
N SER A 20 38.26 16.50 5.16
CA SER A 20 36.93 16.30 5.72
C SER A 20 35.88 16.65 4.65
N GLY A 21 35.26 15.61 4.10
CA GLY A 21 34.02 15.72 3.36
C GLY A 21 32.95 14.94 4.11
N CYS A 22 32.11 15.64 4.89
CA CYS A 22 30.82 15.13 5.31
C CYS A 22 29.97 14.87 4.06
N LYS A 23 29.91 13.62 3.61
CA LYS A 23 28.78 13.11 2.84
C LYS A 23 28.05 12.12 3.72
N SER A 24 26.91 12.57 4.22
CA SER A 24 25.84 11.72 4.74
C SER A 24 25.32 10.83 3.61
N GLY A 25 25.97 9.69 3.39
CA GLY A 25 25.37 8.54 2.72
C GLY A 25 24.73 7.69 3.80
N ARG A 26 23.41 7.78 3.97
CA ARG A 26 22.65 6.72 4.64
C ARG A 26 22.76 5.52 3.73
N GLU A 27 23.68 4.61 4.05
CA GLU A 27 23.58 3.23 3.62
C GLU A 27 22.24 2.72 4.17
N TYR A 28 21.30 2.45 3.26
CA TYR A 28 20.14 1.63 3.55
C TYR A 28 20.72 0.24 3.82
N ALA A 29 20.92 -0.07 5.10
CA ALA A 29 21.09 -1.45 5.52
C ALA A 29 19.81 -2.16 5.09
N GLY A 30 19.92 -3.02 4.08
CA GLY A 30 18.86 -3.93 3.69
C GLY A 30 18.38 -4.63 4.94
N GLY A 31 17.10 -4.44 5.25
CA GLY A 31 16.47 -5.13 6.36
C GLY A 31 16.63 -6.62 6.10
N GLU A 32 17.38 -7.28 6.97
CA GLU A 32 17.17 -8.71 7.19
C GLU A 32 15.69 -8.88 7.51
N THR A 33 14.96 -9.50 6.59
CA THR A 33 13.62 -9.99 6.82
C THR A 33 13.72 -11.03 7.93
N ALA A 34 13.47 -10.60 9.17
CA ALA A 34 13.03 -11.50 10.21
C ALA A 34 11.77 -12.15 9.66
N GLY A 35 11.90 -13.40 9.17
CA GLY A 35 10.81 -14.11 8.51
C GLY A 35 9.52 -14.06 9.33
N ILE A 36 8.38 -14.03 8.66
CA ILE A 36 7.07 -13.98 9.33
C ILE A 36 6.92 -15.26 10.17
N THR A 37 7.28 -15.17 11.45
CA THR A 37 7.36 -16.30 12.37
C THR A 37 5.95 -16.64 12.82
N GLY A 38 5.34 -17.64 12.14
CA GLY A 38 3.98 -18.09 12.46
C GLY A 38 3.23 -18.76 11.31
N VAL A 39 3.91 -19.50 10.43
CA VAL A 39 3.32 -20.16 9.24
C VAL A 39 2.10 -21.07 9.57
N SER A 40 1.93 -21.49 10.83
CA SER A 40 0.77 -22.30 11.25
C SER A 40 -0.57 -21.57 11.23
N ASP A 41 -0.60 -20.24 11.23
CA ASP A 41 -1.84 -19.43 11.20
C ASP A 41 -2.02 -18.62 9.90
N THR A 42 -1.19 -18.87 8.88
CA THR A 42 -1.31 -18.19 7.58
C THR A 42 -2.60 -18.60 6.86
N MET A 43 -3.48 -17.63 6.60
CA MET A 43 -4.75 -17.82 5.91
C MET A 43 -4.57 -17.71 4.38
N THR A 44 -5.51 -18.25 3.61
CA THR A 44 -5.61 -17.90 2.19
C THR A 44 -6.36 -16.57 2.01
N VAL A 45 -6.10 -15.86 0.91
CA VAL A 45 -6.90 -14.67 0.52
C VAL A 45 -8.40 -14.96 0.56
N ASP A 46 -8.83 -16.10 0.01
CA ASP A 46 -10.23 -16.54 0.04
C ASP A 46 -10.82 -16.56 1.44
N ARG A 47 -10.07 -17.10 2.39
CA ARG A 47 -10.53 -17.21 3.77
C ARG A 47 -10.65 -15.85 4.45
N VAL A 48 -9.71 -14.94 4.16
CA VAL A 48 -9.78 -13.55 4.62
C VAL A 48 -11.03 -12.89 4.05
N LEU A 49 -11.27 -12.98 2.75
CA LEU A 49 -12.43 -12.35 2.09
C LEU A 49 -13.78 -12.92 2.59
N VAL A 50 -13.89 -14.24 2.78
CA VAL A 50 -15.11 -14.87 3.33
C VAL A 50 -15.40 -14.43 4.76
N SER A 51 -14.36 -14.14 5.54
CA SER A 51 -14.48 -13.79 6.97
C SER A 51 -14.23 -12.30 7.24
N ALA A 52 -14.26 -11.46 6.20
CA ALA A 52 -13.77 -10.09 6.25
C ALA A 52 -14.55 -9.22 7.26
N ASP A 53 -15.87 -9.38 7.33
CA ASP A 53 -16.73 -8.70 8.32
C ASP A 53 -16.26 -8.94 9.76
N SER A 54 -15.82 -10.18 10.08
CA SER A 54 -15.37 -10.53 11.43
C SER A 54 -13.91 -10.17 11.69
N LEU A 55 -13.09 -10.10 10.64
CA LEU A 55 -11.66 -9.83 10.71
C LEU A 55 -11.33 -8.35 10.60
N SER A 56 -12.27 -7.51 10.15
CA SER A 56 -12.06 -6.07 10.04
C SER A 56 -11.63 -5.48 11.38
N GLY A 57 -10.61 -4.62 11.34
CA GLY A 57 -9.94 -4.03 12.50
C GLY A 57 -8.92 -4.95 13.19
N HIS A 58 -8.72 -6.18 12.73
CA HIS A 58 -7.80 -7.14 13.34
C HIS A 58 -6.58 -7.41 12.46
N GLU A 59 -5.50 -7.85 13.10
CA GLU A 59 -4.30 -8.33 12.42
C GLU A 59 -4.59 -9.67 11.73
N VAL A 60 -4.21 -9.77 10.46
CA VAL A 60 -4.30 -10.97 9.65
C VAL A 60 -2.93 -11.31 9.08
N VAL A 61 -2.67 -12.61 8.94
CA VAL A 61 -1.53 -13.14 8.19
C VAL A 61 -2.09 -14.01 7.08
N PHE A 62 -1.76 -13.70 5.83
CA PHE A 62 -2.29 -14.45 4.70
C PHE A 62 -1.29 -14.59 3.57
N GLU A 63 -1.54 -15.54 2.69
CA GLU A 63 -0.75 -15.83 1.50
C GLU A 63 -1.59 -15.77 0.23
N GLY A 64 -0.99 -15.28 -0.85
CA GLY A 64 -1.54 -15.37 -2.20
C GLY A 64 -0.55 -14.90 -3.26
N VAL A 65 -0.99 -14.87 -4.52
CA VAL A 65 -0.15 -14.46 -5.65
C VAL A 65 -0.34 -12.97 -5.91
N CYS A 66 0.73 -12.18 -5.84
CA CYS A 66 0.66 -10.78 -6.24
C CYS A 66 0.55 -10.68 -7.77
N THR A 67 -0.53 -10.07 -8.26
CA THR A 67 -0.84 -9.97 -9.70
C THR A 67 -0.64 -8.58 -10.27
N HIS A 68 -0.60 -7.55 -9.41
CA HIS A 68 -0.43 -6.17 -9.84
C HIS A 68 0.21 -5.35 -8.73
N ILE A 69 1.17 -4.51 -9.09
CA ILE A 69 1.65 -3.37 -8.29
C ILE A 69 1.09 -2.10 -8.92
N CYS A 70 0.47 -1.24 -8.12
CA CYS A 70 -0.04 0.03 -8.60
C CYS A 70 1.11 0.97 -9.00
N ALA A 71 1.04 1.54 -10.21
CA ALA A 71 2.05 2.46 -10.76
C ALA A 71 2.23 3.76 -9.95
N HIS A 72 1.30 4.08 -9.04
CA HIS A 72 1.34 5.24 -8.15
C HIS A 72 2.31 5.05 -6.96
N GLY A 73 3.58 4.81 -7.29
CA GLY A 73 4.68 4.69 -6.32
C GLY A 73 4.83 3.32 -5.68
N GLY A 74 4.24 2.27 -6.25
CA GLY A 74 4.42 0.90 -5.78
C GLY A 74 3.87 0.64 -4.38
N ARG A 75 2.98 1.50 -3.87
CA ARG A 75 2.47 1.41 -2.48
C ARG A 75 1.28 0.48 -2.33
N LYS A 76 0.74 -0.04 -3.43
CA LYS A 76 -0.39 -0.96 -3.40
C LYS A 76 -0.08 -2.18 -4.25
N ILE A 77 -0.39 -3.36 -3.72
CA ILE A 77 -0.42 -4.61 -4.48
C ILE A 77 -1.80 -5.25 -4.44
N PHE A 78 -2.08 -6.06 -5.44
CA PHE A 78 -3.31 -6.83 -5.53
C PHE A 78 -2.96 -8.31 -5.47
N VAL A 79 -3.34 -8.94 -4.36
CA VAL A 79 -3.03 -10.33 -4.07
C VAL A 79 -4.24 -11.18 -4.39
N MET A 80 -4.06 -12.08 -5.36
CA MET A 80 -5.08 -13.00 -5.85
C MET A 80 -5.14 -14.26 -4.99
N GLY A 81 -6.36 -14.70 -4.68
CA GLY A 81 -6.69 -15.97 -4.06
C GLY A 81 -6.80 -17.08 -5.08
N SER A 82 -7.84 -17.93 -4.96
CA SER A 82 -8.02 -19.09 -5.83
C SER A 82 -8.24 -18.76 -7.31
N ASP A 83 -8.82 -17.58 -7.59
CA ASP A 83 -9.10 -17.10 -8.94
C ASP A 83 -9.14 -15.56 -8.99
N ASP A 84 -9.29 -15.00 -10.19
CA ASP A 84 -9.20 -13.57 -10.44
C ASP A 84 -10.44 -12.76 -10.01
N SER A 85 -11.46 -13.42 -9.45
CA SER A 85 -12.57 -12.78 -8.73
C SER A 85 -12.26 -12.55 -7.25
N LYS A 86 -11.18 -13.17 -6.72
CA LYS A 86 -10.78 -13.13 -5.32
C LYS A 86 -9.49 -12.34 -5.19
N VAL A 87 -9.61 -11.02 -5.12
CA VAL A 87 -8.45 -10.13 -5.04
C VAL A 87 -8.53 -9.28 -3.78
N LEU A 88 -7.45 -9.30 -3.00
CA LEU A 88 -7.29 -8.46 -1.81
C LEU A 88 -6.29 -7.34 -2.10
N ARG A 89 -6.72 -6.11 -1.91
CA ARG A 89 -5.84 -4.93 -1.99
C ARG A 89 -4.97 -4.89 -0.75
N VAL A 90 -3.67 -4.69 -0.92
CA VAL A 90 -2.71 -4.53 0.17
C VAL A 90 -2.01 -3.20 -0.02
N GLU A 91 -2.02 -2.38 1.02
CA GLU A 91 -1.35 -1.09 1.04
C GLU A 91 -0.10 -1.21 1.92
N ALA A 92 1.02 -0.68 1.42
CA ALA A 92 2.24 -0.56 2.19
C ALA A 92 2.05 0.52 3.26
N ASP A 93 2.26 0.18 4.53
CA ASP A 93 2.37 1.18 5.57
C ASP A 93 3.69 1.98 5.48
N GLY A 94 3.89 2.89 6.42
CA GLY A 94 5.10 3.72 6.48
C GLY A 94 6.41 2.96 6.70
N PHE A 95 6.36 1.70 7.16
CA PHE A 95 7.54 0.86 7.37
C PHE A 95 7.94 0.12 6.09
N ILE A 96 6.97 -0.37 5.32
CA ILE A 96 7.22 -1.03 4.03
C ILE A 96 7.65 0.00 2.98
N GLY A 97 7.02 1.17 2.95
CA GLY A 97 7.29 2.20 1.96
C GLY A 97 6.70 1.86 0.58
N SER A 98 7.32 0.95 -0.17
CA SER A 98 6.87 0.52 -1.50
C SER A 98 7.26 -0.93 -1.79
N PHE A 99 6.41 -1.64 -2.52
CA PHE A 99 6.68 -2.98 -3.03
C PHE A 99 7.57 -2.92 -4.28
N PRO A 100 8.65 -3.73 -4.34
CA PRO A 100 9.54 -3.77 -5.51
C PRO A 100 8.93 -4.59 -6.65
N GLU A 101 9.37 -4.37 -7.90
CA GLU A 101 8.75 -4.95 -9.10
C GLU A 101 8.70 -6.49 -9.10
N GLU A 102 9.70 -7.16 -8.52
CA GLU A 102 9.76 -8.62 -8.35
C GLU A 102 8.63 -9.18 -7.49
N THR A 103 7.87 -8.33 -6.78
CA THR A 103 6.67 -8.75 -6.06
C THR A 103 5.60 -9.24 -7.03
N VAL A 104 5.51 -8.71 -8.26
CA VAL A 104 4.51 -9.18 -9.25
C VAL A 104 4.85 -10.59 -9.72
N ASN A 105 3.83 -11.43 -9.84
CA ASN A 105 3.89 -12.86 -10.18
C ASN A 105 4.56 -13.74 -9.11
N SER A 106 4.87 -13.19 -7.95
CA SER A 106 5.42 -13.94 -6.83
C SER A 106 4.34 -14.28 -5.79
N ILE A 107 4.56 -15.36 -5.05
CA ILE A 107 3.76 -15.66 -3.86
C ILE A 107 4.24 -14.75 -2.75
N VAL A 108 3.30 -14.06 -2.11
CA VAL A 108 3.59 -13.17 -0.98
C VAL A 108 2.88 -13.65 0.27
N VAL A 109 3.59 -13.62 1.40
CA VAL A 109 2.99 -13.71 2.73
C VAL A 109 2.90 -12.30 3.28
N VAL A 110 1.72 -11.85 3.66
CA VAL A 110 1.46 -10.49 4.14
C VAL A 110 0.94 -10.56 5.57
N LYS A 111 1.46 -9.68 6.41
CA LYS A 111 0.97 -9.44 7.76
C LYS A 111 0.55 -7.97 7.90
N GLY A 112 -0.68 -7.74 8.35
CA GLY A 112 -1.22 -6.39 8.46
C GLY A 112 -2.60 -6.33 9.09
N ILE A 113 -3.16 -5.12 9.21
CA ILE A 113 -4.51 -4.92 9.71
C ILE A 113 -5.50 -4.96 8.54
N LEU A 114 -6.53 -5.79 8.64
CA LEU A 114 -7.62 -5.77 7.66
C LEU A 114 -8.54 -4.57 7.94
N ALA A 115 -8.64 -3.65 6.99
CA ALA A 115 -9.52 -2.49 7.07
C ALA A 115 -10.74 -2.66 6.15
N GLU A 116 -11.87 -2.06 6.55
CA GLU A 116 -13.10 -1.98 5.74
C GLU A 116 -13.26 -0.56 5.19
N ASP A 117 -13.34 -0.45 3.87
CA ASP A 117 -13.77 0.75 3.17
C ASP A 117 -15.26 0.68 2.89
N ARG A 118 -16.03 1.60 3.48
CA ARG A 118 -17.47 1.68 3.23
C ARG A 118 -17.80 2.71 2.17
N ILE A 119 -18.64 2.31 1.23
CA ILE A 119 -19.26 3.21 0.26
C ILE A 119 -20.75 3.28 0.58
N ASP A 120 -21.18 4.41 1.13
CA ASP A 120 -22.57 4.73 1.43
C ASP A 120 -23.08 5.89 0.57
N GLU A 121 -24.36 6.25 0.73
CA GLU A 121 -24.97 7.33 -0.04
C GLU A 121 -24.26 8.67 0.18
N ALA A 122 -23.83 8.96 1.42
CA ALA A 122 -23.14 10.21 1.73
C ALA A 122 -21.78 10.31 1.02
N TYR A 123 -21.03 9.21 0.95
CA TYR A 123 -19.81 9.13 0.16
C TYR A 123 -20.08 9.36 -1.33
N LEU A 124 -21.13 8.73 -1.87
CA LEU A 124 -21.48 8.86 -3.28
C LEU A 124 -21.93 10.28 -3.64
N ASP A 125 -22.70 10.93 -2.77
CA ASP A 125 -23.11 12.34 -2.93
C ASP A 125 -21.90 13.28 -2.95
N ALA A 126 -20.96 13.09 -2.02
CA ALA A 126 -19.72 13.87 -1.97
C ALA A 126 -18.86 13.64 -3.23
N TRP A 127 -18.77 12.39 -3.70
CA TRP A 127 -18.05 12.07 -4.93
C TRP A 127 -18.72 12.73 -6.15
N GLU A 128 -20.04 12.64 -6.26
CA GLU A 128 -20.81 13.27 -7.34
C GLU A 128 -20.63 14.79 -7.36
N GLN A 129 -20.66 15.44 -6.19
CA GLN A 129 -20.42 16.88 -6.07
C GLN A 129 -19.00 17.25 -6.53
N LYS A 130 -17.99 16.49 -6.11
CA LYS A 130 -16.60 16.72 -6.52
C LYS A 130 -16.41 16.61 -8.03
N ILE A 131 -17.07 15.64 -8.68
CA ILE A 131 -17.05 15.51 -10.15
C ILE A 131 -17.65 16.76 -10.79
N LYS A 132 -18.84 17.19 -10.35
CA LYS A 132 -19.51 18.40 -10.89
C LYS A 132 -18.66 19.65 -10.72
N GLU A 133 -18.00 19.80 -9.57
CA GLU A 133 -17.08 20.92 -9.31
C GLU A 133 -15.84 20.85 -10.21
N THR A 134 -15.30 19.66 -10.47
CA THR A 134 -14.08 19.51 -11.27
C THR A 134 -14.34 19.58 -12.77
N GLU A 135 -15.48 19.07 -13.26
CA GLU A 135 -15.95 19.27 -14.63
C GLU A 135 -16.27 20.75 -14.91
N ALA A 136 -16.80 21.48 -13.91
CA ALA A 136 -16.97 22.94 -14.00
C ALA A 136 -15.62 23.70 -14.07
N VAL A 137 -14.52 23.07 -13.65
CA VAL A 137 -13.16 23.62 -13.63
C VAL A 137 -12.26 22.84 -14.59
N ASN A 138 -12.70 22.44 -15.81
CA ASN A 138 -11.87 21.94 -16.94
C ASN A 138 -10.54 21.23 -16.58
N THR A 139 -10.55 20.37 -15.57
CA THR A 139 -9.39 19.61 -15.13
C THR A 139 -9.87 18.18 -15.17
N ALA A 140 -9.20 17.33 -15.96
CA ALA A 140 -9.55 15.92 -16.02
C ALA A 140 -9.42 15.33 -14.60
N SER A 141 -10.55 15.18 -13.91
CA SER A 141 -10.62 14.50 -12.62
C SER A 141 -10.46 13.02 -12.91
N GLU A 142 -9.21 12.57 -12.98
CA GLU A 142 -8.87 11.17 -12.78
C GLU A 142 -9.32 10.82 -11.36
N SER A 143 -10.49 10.19 -11.22
CA SER A 143 -10.82 9.50 -9.98
C SER A 143 -9.66 8.55 -9.72
N SER A 144 -8.93 8.71 -8.61
CA SER A 144 -7.65 8.03 -8.33
C SER A 144 -7.75 6.51 -8.11
N HIS A 145 -8.76 5.87 -8.68
CA HIS A 145 -9.01 4.44 -8.63
C HIS A 145 -8.34 3.81 -9.85
N CYS A 146 -7.27 3.05 -9.62
CA CYS A 146 -6.61 2.34 -10.71
C CYS A 146 -7.53 1.26 -11.31
N ASP A 147 -7.26 0.85 -12.55
CA ASP A 147 -8.05 -0.17 -13.26
C ASP A 147 -8.19 -1.49 -12.48
N ALA A 148 -7.14 -1.88 -11.75
CA ALA A 148 -7.15 -3.07 -10.89
C ALA A 148 -8.18 -2.96 -9.75
N GLU A 149 -8.30 -1.77 -9.16
CA GLU A 149 -9.30 -1.51 -8.11
C GLU A 149 -10.72 -1.48 -8.69
N GLN A 150 -10.91 -0.87 -9.85
CA GLN A 150 -12.20 -0.89 -10.54
C GLN A 150 -12.62 -2.31 -10.92
N LYS A 151 -11.67 -3.15 -11.38
CA LYS A 151 -11.91 -4.58 -11.64
C LYS A 151 -12.33 -5.31 -10.36
N ALA A 152 -11.60 -5.11 -9.25
CA ALA A 152 -11.94 -5.73 -7.97
C ALA A 152 -13.33 -5.31 -7.44
N GLN A 153 -13.78 -4.10 -7.79
CA GLN A 153 -15.12 -3.58 -7.44
C GLN A 153 -16.23 -4.02 -8.43
N GLY A 154 -15.88 -4.79 -9.47
CA GLY A 154 -16.82 -5.22 -10.51
C GLY A 154 -17.29 -4.08 -11.41
N GLN A 155 -16.41 -3.11 -11.69
CA GLN A 155 -16.69 -1.91 -12.49
C GLN A 155 -15.75 -1.75 -13.70
N ALA A 156 -14.99 -2.78 -14.08
CA ALA A 156 -13.98 -2.71 -15.14
C ALA A 156 -14.51 -2.16 -16.48
N ASP A 157 -15.78 -2.41 -16.82
CA ASP A 157 -16.39 -1.99 -18.08
C ASP A 157 -17.08 -0.62 -18.01
N ILE A 158 -17.12 0.02 -16.83
CA ILE A 158 -17.84 1.29 -16.61
C ILE A 158 -16.86 2.46 -16.69
N LYS A 159 -16.94 3.21 -17.79
CA LYS A 159 -15.92 4.22 -18.14
C LYS A 159 -16.13 5.59 -17.50
N ASN A 160 -17.37 5.94 -17.16
CA ASN A 160 -17.72 7.25 -16.61
C ASN A 160 -17.92 7.17 -15.09
N ALA A 161 -17.41 8.16 -14.36
CA ALA A 161 -17.59 8.30 -12.92
C ALA A 161 -19.07 8.37 -12.49
N PHE A 162 -19.95 9.06 -13.24
CA PHE A 162 -21.39 9.08 -12.92
C PHE A 162 -22.05 7.72 -13.04
N ASP A 163 -21.70 6.94 -14.08
CA ASP A 163 -22.23 5.59 -14.26
C ASP A 163 -21.72 4.65 -13.15
N ARG A 164 -20.47 4.84 -12.70
CA ARG A 164 -19.90 4.11 -11.54
C ARG A 164 -20.62 4.44 -10.25
N ILE A 165 -20.98 5.70 -10.02
CA ILE A 165 -21.80 6.12 -8.88
C ILE A 165 -23.17 5.45 -8.96
N GLY A 166 -23.81 5.46 -10.13
CA GLY A 166 -25.12 4.81 -10.35
C GLY A 166 -25.09 3.29 -10.10
N ASP A 167 -24.02 2.61 -10.53
CA ASP A 167 -23.79 1.19 -10.24
C ASP A 167 -23.66 0.94 -8.73
N PHE A 168 -22.88 1.76 -8.00
CA PHE A 168 -22.78 1.64 -6.55
C PHE A 168 -24.12 1.89 -5.86
N ARG A 169 -24.87 2.94 -6.22
CA ARG A 169 -26.22 3.19 -5.66
C ARG A 169 -27.15 1.98 -5.88
N SER A 170 -27.10 1.37 -7.07
CA SER A 170 -27.90 0.18 -7.38
C SER A 170 -27.50 -1.02 -6.52
N LYS A 171 -26.19 -1.25 -6.33
CA LYS A 171 -25.67 -2.30 -5.46
C LYS A 171 -26.01 -2.06 -3.98
N ILE A 172 -25.93 -0.81 -3.50
CA ILE A 172 -26.34 -0.41 -2.15
C ILE A 172 -27.83 -0.69 -1.93
N ALA A 173 -28.70 -0.30 -2.86
CA ALA A 173 -30.13 -0.56 -2.77
C ALA A 173 -30.42 -2.07 -2.65
N SER A 174 -29.79 -2.90 -3.49
CA SER A 174 -29.95 -4.35 -3.42
C SER A 174 -29.46 -4.95 -2.10
N ARG A 175 -28.32 -4.47 -1.57
CA ARG A 175 -27.78 -4.95 -0.29
C ARG A 175 -28.62 -4.48 0.90
N THR A 176 -29.17 -3.27 0.84
CA THR A 176 -30.09 -2.75 1.85
C THR A 176 -31.32 -3.64 1.96
N GLU A 177 -31.91 -4.03 0.82
CA GLU A 177 -33.07 -4.91 0.77
C GLU A 177 -32.77 -6.32 1.31
N LYS A 178 -31.61 -6.89 0.94
CA LYS A 178 -31.24 -8.28 1.29
C LYS A 178 -30.67 -8.44 2.69
N GLU A 179 -29.89 -7.47 3.14
CA GLU A 179 -29.03 -7.58 4.34
C GLU A 179 -29.29 -6.47 5.37
N GLY A 180 -30.10 -5.46 5.06
CA GLY A 180 -30.31 -4.31 5.93
C GLY A 180 -29.07 -3.40 6.08
N LYS A 181 -28.07 -3.57 5.20
CA LYS A 181 -26.81 -2.79 5.19
C LYS A 181 -26.86 -1.70 4.11
N PRO A 182 -27.09 -0.42 4.45
CA PRO A 182 -27.21 0.68 3.48
C PRO A 182 -25.85 1.20 2.98
N TYR A 183 -24.93 0.29 2.69
CA TYR A 183 -23.57 0.58 2.24
C TYR A 183 -22.93 -0.66 1.61
N LEU A 184 -21.93 -0.46 0.75
CA LEU A 184 -21.04 -1.53 0.29
C LEU A 184 -19.78 -1.59 1.15
N SER A 185 -19.25 -2.79 1.31
CA SER A 185 -18.02 -3.06 2.05
C SER A 185 -16.96 -3.54 1.07
N PHE A 186 -15.85 -2.83 1.02
CA PHE A 186 -14.62 -3.27 0.38
C PHE A 186 -13.56 -3.44 1.46
N TYR A 187 -12.57 -4.29 1.21
CA TYR A 187 -11.55 -4.57 2.20
C TYR A 187 -10.16 -4.43 1.60
N HIS A 188 -9.26 -3.93 2.42
CA HIS A 188 -7.84 -3.88 2.13
C HIS A 188 -7.05 -4.24 3.38
N VAL A 189 -5.77 -4.57 3.20
CA VAL A 189 -4.84 -4.78 4.31
C VAL A 189 -3.82 -3.67 4.34
N ASP A 190 -3.73 -2.98 5.48
CA ASP A 190 -2.60 -2.12 5.81
C ASP A 190 -1.45 -3.01 6.27
N ALA A 191 -0.55 -3.32 5.34
CA ALA A 191 0.56 -4.24 5.58
C ALA A 191 1.65 -3.55 6.40
N SER A 192 2.04 -4.23 7.48
CA SER A 192 3.21 -3.85 8.30
C SER A 192 4.42 -4.71 8.01
N GLN A 193 4.22 -5.92 7.48
CA GLN A 193 5.29 -6.81 7.02
C GLN A 193 4.83 -7.61 5.81
N TYR A 194 5.78 -7.99 4.95
CA TYR A 194 5.55 -8.94 3.88
C TYR A 194 6.83 -9.73 3.57
N GLU A 195 6.66 -10.90 2.97
CA GLU A 195 7.74 -11.77 2.50
C GLU A 195 7.40 -12.28 1.10
N ILE A 196 8.38 -12.23 0.18
CA ILE A 196 8.29 -12.84 -1.15
C ILE A 196 8.87 -14.26 -1.05
N LYS A 197 8.11 -15.27 -1.50
CA LYS A 197 8.54 -16.67 -1.53
C LYS A 197 9.20 -17.09 -2.85
#